data_AF-A0A377LWF6-F1
#
_entry.id   AF-A0A377LWF6-F1
#
_cell.length_a   1.000
_cell.length_b   1.000
_cell.length_c   1.000
_cell.angle_alpha   90.00
_cell.angle_beta   90.00
_cell.angle_gamma   90.00
#
_symmetry.space_group_name_H-M   'P 1'
#
loop_
_entity.id
_entity.type
_entity.pdbx_description
1 polymer ?
#
loop_
_entity_poly.entity_id
_entity_poly.type
_entity_poly.pdbx_seq_one_letter_code
_entity_poly.pdbx_strand_id
1 'polypeptide(L)' 'MGIEADGDIDEIIQAAGSVATDTLPGDEPIDICQVKNGEKGISHFITEHITPFYERRWGGFLRDLKTNRVI' A
#
# COMPACT_ATOMS: atom_id res chain seq x y z
N MET A 1 1.36 0.61 0.09
CA MET A 1 1.04 -0.02 -1.22
C MET A 1 0.63 -1.46 -0.94
N GLY A 2 -0.21 -2.07 -1.78
CA GLY A 2 -0.64 -3.46 -1.61
C GLY A 2 -0.56 -4.20 -2.94
N ILE A 3 -0.36 -5.52 -2.87
CA ILE A 3 -0.38 -6.42 -4.01
C ILE A 3 -1.42 -7.50 -3.73
N GLU A 4 -2.16 -7.91 -4.77
CA GLU A 4 -2.96 -9.12 -4.71
C GLU A 4 -2.01 -10.32 -4.82
N ALA A 5 -2.19 -11.30 -3.95
CA ALA A 5 -1.27 -12.42 -3.81
C ALA A 5 -2.07 -13.72 -3.85
N ASP A 6 -1.77 -14.56 -4.83
CA ASP A 6 -2.29 -15.91 -4.98
C ASP A 6 -1.15 -16.92 -4.80
N GLY A 7 -1.41 -18.03 -4.10
CA GLY A 7 -0.42 -19.08 -3.85
C GLY A 7 0.17 -19.05 -2.44
N ASP A 8 1.45 -19.40 -2.31
CA ASP A 8 2.14 -19.42 -1.00
C ASP A 8 2.49 -17.99 -0.56
N ILE A 9 1.82 -17.55 0.50
CA ILE A 9 1.92 -16.20 1.00
C ILE A 9 3.27 -15.96 1.66
N ASP A 10 3.85 -16.96 2.33
CA ASP A 10 5.10 -16.79 3.05
C ASP A 10 6.26 -16.55 2.05
N GLU A 11 6.25 -17.28 0.92
CA GLU A 11 7.20 -17.06 -0.18
C GLU A 11 7.05 -15.66 -0.78
N ILE A 12 5.81 -15.19 -0.98
CA ILE A 12 5.54 -13.86 -1.54
C ILE A 12 6.01 -12.76 -0.59
N ILE A 13 5.72 -12.89 0.71
CA ILE A 13 6.16 -11.94 1.74
C ILE A 13 7.70 -11.88 1.75
N GLN A 14 8.37 -13.02 1.70
CA GLN A 14 9.83 -13.08 1.71
C GLN A 14 10.43 -12.42 0.47
N ALA A 15 9.90 -12.72 -0.72
CA ALA A 15 10.37 -12.13 -1.97
C ALA A 15 10.15 -10.61 -2.00
N ALA A 16 8.97 -10.14 -1.59
CA ALA A 16 8.67 -8.71 -1.51
C ALA A 16 9.57 -8.00 -0.49
N GLY A 17 9.81 -8.62 0.66
CA GLY A 17 10.71 -8.12 1.70
C GLY A 17 12.14 -7.95 1.20
N SER A 18 12.68 -8.97 0.52
CA SER A 18 14.03 -8.91 -0.05
C SER A 18 14.20 -7.73 -1.00
N VAL A 19 13.26 -7.54 -1.94
CA VAL A 19 13.31 -6.43 -2.89
C VAL A 19 13.16 -5.09 -2.17
N ALA A 20 12.23 -4.99 -1.23
CA ALA A 20 11.99 -3.74 -0.51
C ALA A 20 13.24 -3.32 0.27
N THR A 21 13.88 -4.24 0.99
CA THR A 21 15.13 -3.99 1.72
C THR A 21 16.27 -3.58 0.78
N ASP A 22 16.43 -4.22 -0.38
CA ASP A 22 17.48 -3.85 -1.35
C ASP A 22 17.30 -2.44 -1.93
N THR A 23 16.07 -1.94 -1.95
CA THR A 23 15.75 -0.59 -2.47
C THR A 23 15.78 0.50 -1.41
N LEU A 24 15.90 0.15 -0.13
CA LEU A 24 15.91 1.14 0.93
C LEU A 24 17.23 1.94 0.92
N PRO A 25 17.17 3.27 1.08
CA PRO A 25 18.37 4.11 1.20
C PRO A 25 19.08 3.95 2.55
N GLY A 26 18.52 3.18 3.49
CA GLY A 26 19.09 2.92 4.82
C GLY A 26 18.46 1.70 5.48
N ASP A 27 18.87 1.38 6.71
CA ASP A 27 18.51 0.12 7.38
C ASP A 27 17.22 0.20 8.21
N GLU A 28 16.21 0.92 7.70
CA GLU A 28 14.92 0.99 8.39
C GLU A 28 14.17 -0.36 8.28
N PRO A 29 13.56 -0.86 9.36
CA PRO A 29 12.80 -2.10 9.30
C PRO A 29 11.54 -1.93 8.45
N ILE A 30 11.27 -2.92 7.59
CA ILE A 30 10.05 -3.00 6.80
C ILE A 30 9.19 -4.13 7.33
N ASP A 31 7.97 -3.79 7.73
CA ASP A 31 6.94 -4.77 8.03
C ASP A 31 6.05 -5.01 6.81
N ILE A 32 5.90 -6.29 6.45
CA ILE A 32 4.94 -6.76 5.47
C ILE A 32 3.92 -7.61 6.20
N CYS A 33 2.64 -7.32 5.98
CA CYS A 33 1.54 -8.06 6.57
C CYS A 33 0.56 -8.52 5.50
N GLN A 34 -0.09 -9.65 5.78
CA GLN A 34 -1.19 -10.12 4.95
C GLN A 34 -2.49 -9.46 5.39
N VAL A 35 -3.25 -8.96 4.43
CA VAL A 35 -4.63 -8.49 4.64
C VAL A 35 -5.58 -9.54 4.08
N LYS A 36 -6.46 -10.09 4.91
CA LYS A 36 -7.50 -11.04 4.49
C LYS A 36 -8.91 -10.55 4.81
N ASN A 37 -9.83 -10.86 3.92
CA ASN A 37 -11.26 -10.63 4.16
C ASN A 37 -11.76 -11.43 5.37
N GLY A 38 -12.60 -10.81 6.19
CA GLY A 38 -13.20 -11.44 7.37
C GLY A 38 -12.31 -11.47 8.62
N GLU A 39 -11.04 -11.06 8.53
CA GLU A 39 -10.17 -10.93 9.71
C GLU A 39 -10.39 -9.60 10.44
N LYS A 40 -10.40 -9.64 11.78
CA LYS A 40 -10.53 -8.45 12.62
C LYS A 40 -9.24 -7.61 12.65
N GLY A 41 -9.34 -6.39 13.14
CA GLY A 41 -8.18 -5.51 13.34
C GLY A 41 -7.78 -4.77 12.06
N ILE A 42 -6.49 -4.80 11.72
CA ILE A 42 -5.94 -4.05 10.58
C ILE A 42 -6.56 -4.52 9.26
N SER A 43 -6.77 -5.83 9.08
CA SER A 43 -7.41 -6.37 7.88
C SER A 43 -8.79 -5.76 7.64
N HIS A 44 -9.69 -5.86 8.62
CA HIS A 44 -11.03 -5.24 8.58
C HIS A 44 -10.98 -3.72 8.36
N PHE A 45 -10.04 -3.02 9.01
CA PHE A 45 -9.90 -1.57 8.82
C PHE A 45 -9.51 -1.23 7.38
N ILE A 46 -8.51 -1.91 6.82
CA ILE A 46 -8.04 -1.71 5.45
C ILE A 46 -9.15 -2.01 4.44
N THR A 47 -9.92 -3.09 4.63
CA THR A 47 -10.92 -3.54 3.65
C THR A 47 -12.23 -2.78 3.72
N GLU A 48 -12.68 -2.37 4.91
CA GLU A 48 -14.01 -1.78 5.11
C GLU A 48 -14.00 -0.27 5.34
N HIS A 49 -12.90 0.29 5.84
CA HIS A 49 -12.84 1.69 6.26
C HIS A 49 -11.90 2.55 5.41
N ILE A 50 -11.16 1.95 4.48
CA ILE A 50 -10.25 2.68 3.58
C ILE A 50 -10.73 2.53 2.14
N THR A 51 -11.00 3.65 1.48
CA THR A 51 -11.20 3.67 0.02
C THR A 51 -9.86 3.43 -0.69
N PRO A 52 -9.77 2.45 -1.61
CA PRO A 52 -8.58 2.21 -2.40
C PRO A 52 -8.16 3.46 -3.18
N PHE A 53 -6.86 3.70 -3.31
CA PHE A 53 -6.34 4.93 -3.91
C PHE A 53 -6.81 5.11 -5.36
N TYR A 54 -6.99 4.02 -6.11
CA TYR A 54 -7.46 4.05 -7.49
C TYR A 54 -8.95 4.41 -7.63
N GLU A 55 -9.72 4.34 -6.54
CA GLU A 55 -11.14 4.73 -6.50
C GLU A 55 -11.36 6.13 -5.92
N ARG A 56 -10.35 6.69 -5.24
CA ARG A 56 -10.46 8.03 -4.66
C ARG A 56 -10.65 9.04 -5.77
N ARG A 57 -11.69 9.86 -5.70
CA ARG A 57 -11.94 10.92 -6.69
C ARG A 57 -10.80 11.95 -6.66
N TRP A 58 -10.07 12.06 -7.76
CA TRP A 58 -8.92 12.96 -7.97
C TRP A 58 -9.27 14.46 -8.00
N GLY A 59 -10.55 14.82 -7.81
CA GLY A 59 -11.06 16.18 -8.04
C GLY A 59 -10.44 17.28 -7.18
N GLY A 60 -9.90 16.94 -6.00
CA GLY A 60 -9.14 17.88 -5.17
C GLY A 60 -7.67 18.01 -5.60
N PHE A 61 -7.01 16.88 -5.86
CA PHE A 61 -5.60 16.82 -6.26
C PHE A 61 -5.32 17.51 -7.61
N LEU A 62 -6.19 17.31 -8.60
CA LEU A 62 -6.09 18.01 -9.90
C LEU A 62 -6.32 19.53 -9.77
N ARG A 63 -7.10 19.96 -8.76
CA ARG A 63 -7.32 21.39 -8.49
C ARG A 63 -6.10 22.01 -7.81
N ASP A 64 -5.43 21.29 -6.93
CA ASP A 64 -4.18 21.73 -6.28
C ASP A 64 -3.04 21.86 -7.29
N LEU A 65 -2.88 20.90 -8.21
CA LEU A 65 -1.88 21.00 -9.29
C LEU A 65 -2.10 22.21 -10.21
N LYS A 66 -3.37 22.61 -10.42
CA LYS A 66 -3.71 23.84 -11.17
C LYS A 66 -3.46 25.13 -10.37
N THR A 67 -3.52 25.05 -9.04
CA THR A 67 -3.42 26.21 -8.15
C THR A 67 -1.96 26.50 -7.77
N ASN A 68 -1.16 25.46 -7.53
CA ASN A 68 0.30 25.55 -7.43
C ASN A 68 0.93 25.59 -8.82
N ARG A 69 0.82 26.75 -9.48
CA ARG A 69 1.68 27.08 -10.63
C ARG A 69 3.14 27.05 -10.16
N VAL A 70 3.91 26.12 -10.70
CA VAL A 70 5.36 26.28 -10.87
C VAL A 70 5.53 27.46 -11.85
N ILE A 71 5.91 28.61 -11.31
CA ILE A 71 6.59 29.70 -12.03
C ILE A 71 8.01 29.72 -11.48
#